data_AF-A0A1H0XS97-F1
#
_entry.id   AF-A0A1H0XS97-F1
#
_cell.length_a   1.000
_cell.length_b   1.000
_cell.length_c   1.000
_cell.angle_alpha   90.00
_cell.angle_beta   90.00
_cell.angle_gamma   90.00
#
_symmetry.space_group_name_H-M   'P 1'
#
loop_
_entity.id
_entity.type
_entity.pdbx_description
1 polymer ?
#
loop_
_entity_poly.entity_id
_entity_poly.type
_entity_poly.pdbx_seq_one_letter_code
_entity_poly.pdbx_strand_id
1 'polypeptide(L)' 'MSEKVAESDGRDAMGKGMAVGLAVGVAIGVAMDDLAIGIAVGLALGPAFGAGWPKRE' A
#
# COMPACT_ATOMS: atom_id res chain seq x y z
N MET A 1 -16.29 13.78 -3.81
CA MET A 1 -15.10 13.61 -2.94
C MET A 1 -14.13 12.76 -3.73
N SER A 2 -13.04 13.34 -4.24
CA SER A 2 -12.07 12.63 -5.08
C SER A 2 -11.20 11.72 -4.22
N GLU A 3 -11.54 10.44 -4.15
CA GLU A 3 -10.57 9.44 -3.73
C GLU A 3 -9.73 9.08 -4.95
N LYS A 4 -8.69 9.87 -5.18
CA LYS A 4 -7.51 9.42 -5.92
C LYS A 4 -6.85 8.33 -5.08
N VAL A 5 -7.45 7.14 -5.07
CA VAL A 5 -6.73 5.92 -4.69
C VAL A 5 -5.58 5.79 -5.68
N ALA A 6 -4.38 5.66 -5.12
CA ALA A 6 -3.10 5.95 -5.76
C ALA A 6 -2.85 5.11 -7.02
N GLU A 7 -3.38 5.55 -8.15
CA GLU A 7 -2.89 5.15 -9.45
C GLU A 7 -1.61 5.92 -9.73
N SER A 8 -0.47 5.25 -9.60
CA SER A 8 0.81 5.80 -10.05
C SER A 8 1.50 4.81 -10.97
N ASP A 9 1.32 5.09 -12.25
CA ASP A 9 2.01 4.52 -13.39
C ASP A 9 3.51 4.93 -13.36
N GLY A 10 4.28 4.23 -12.51
CA GLY A 10 5.65 4.60 -12.14
C GLY A 10 6.57 3.42 -11.80
N ARG A 11 6.60 2.40 -12.67
CA ARG A 11 7.70 1.44 -12.95
C ARG A 11 8.30 0.66 -11.76
N ASP A 12 7.70 -0.51 -11.51
CA ASP A 12 8.16 -1.68 -10.74
C ASP A 12 8.27 -1.59 -9.22
N ALA A 13 8.93 -0.59 -8.64
CA ALA A 13 9.20 -0.60 -7.20
C ALA A 13 8.00 -0.04 -6.39
N MET A 14 7.43 1.07 -6.84
CA MET A 14 6.35 1.75 -6.14
C MET A 14 5.02 1.00 -6.23
N GLY A 15 4.72 0.40 -7.39
CA GLY A 15 3.52 -0.43 -7.57
C GLY A 15 3.54 -1.71 -6.72
N LYS A 16 4.69 -2.36 -6.58
CA LYS A 16 4.85 -3.54 -5.71
C LYS A 16 4.69 -3.18 -4.24
N GLY A 17 5.25 -2.05 -3.80
CA GLY A 17 5.07 -1.54 -2.45
C GLY A 17 3.60 -1.30 -2.10
N MET A 18 2.86 -0.65 -2.99
CA MET A 18 1.43 -0.41 -2.82
C MET A 18 0.61 -1.70 -2.76
N ALA A 19 0.88 -2.67 -3.64
CA ALA A 19 0.19 -3.97 -3.63
C ALA A 19 0.40 -4.72 -2.31
N VAL A 20 1.64 -4.75 -1.80
CA VAL A 20 1.96 -5.39 -0.51
C VAL A 20 1.32 -4.64 0.65
N GLY A 21 1.44 -3.31 0.68
CA GLY A 21 0.83 -2.48 1.72
C GLY A 21 -0.69 -2.66 1.80
N LEU A 22 -1.38 -2.66 0.66
CA LEU A 22 -2.82 -2.90 0.61
C LEU A 22 -3.19 -4.32 1.03
N ALA A 23 -2.48 -5.36 0.55
CA ALA A 23 -2.79 -6.74 0.92
C ALA A 23 -2.65 -6.97 2.44
N VAL A 24 -1.58 -6.43 3.04
CA VAL A 24 -1.34 -6.52 4.49
C VAL A 24 -2.36 -5.68 5.26
N GLY A 25 -2.61 -4.45 4.82
CA GLY A 25 -3.60 -3.56 5.44
C GLY A 25 -5.00 -4.15 5.45
N VAL A 26 -5.45 -4.73 4.33
CA VAL A 26 -6.74 -5.42 4.23
C VAL A 26 -6.78 -6.66 5.13
N ALA A 27 -5.72 -7.47 5.16
CA ALA A 27 -5.67 -8.64 6.04
C ALA A 27 -5.79 -8.26 7.53
N ILE A 28 -5.12 -7.18 7.96
CA ILE A 28 -5.22 -6.65 9.31
C ILE A 28 -6.61 -6.07 9.56
N GLY A 29 -7.16 -5.30 8.63
CA GLY A 29 -8.50 -4.72 8.74
C GLY A 29 -9.58 -5.78 8.87
N VAL A 30 -9.49 -6.87 8.10
CA VAL A 30 -10.39 -8.03 8.23
C VAL A 30 -10.22 -8.71 9.58
N ALA A 31 -8.98 -8.88 10.06
CA ALA A 31 -8.73 -9.48 11.37
C ALA A 31 -9.25 -8.62 12.54
N MET A 32 -9.30 -7.30 12.37
CA MET A 32 -9.82 -6.35 13.36
C MET A 32 -11.31 -6.01 13.18
N ASP A 33 -11.99 -6.62 12.19
CA ASP A 33 -13.37 -6.28 11.78
C ASP A 33 -13.54 -4.79 11.38
N ASP A 34 -12.43 -4.10 11.09
CA ASP A 34 -12.39 -2.68 10.72
C ASP A 34 -11.49 -2.46 9.49
N LEU A 35 -12.13 -2.55 8.32
CA LEU A 35 -11.47 -2.33 7.04
C LEU A 35 -10.98 -0.89 6.85
N ALA A 36 -11.61 0.09 7.51
CA ALA A 36 -11.22 1.49 7.37
C ALA A 36 -9.83 1.72 7.97
N ILE A 37 -9.57 1.17 9.16
CA ILE A 37 -8.25 1.20 9.80
C ILE A 37 -7.25 0.38 8.97
N GLY A 38 -7.63 -0.81 8.52
CA GLY A 38 -6.76 -1.66 7.71
C GLY A 38 -6.27 -0.99 6.43
N ILE A 39 -7.18 -0.39 5.67
CA ILE A 39 -6.84 0.32 4.43
C ILE A 39 -6.01 1.57 4.73
N ALA A 40 -6.34 2.34 5.78
CA ALA A 40 -5.57 3.52 6.17
C ALA A 40 -4.11 3.18 6.52
N VAL A 41 -3.90 2.10 7.29
CA VAL A 41 -2.57 1.61 7.65
C VAL A 41 -1.84 1.06 6.42
N GLY A 42 -2.51 0.27 5.59
CA GLY A 42 -1.94 -0.29 4.37
C GLY A 42 -1.48 0.78 3.37
N LEU A 43 -2.26 1.85 3.21
CA LEU A 43 -1.92 2.99 2.35
C LEU A 43 -0.79 3.85 2.95
N ALA A 44 -0.75 4.01 4.27
CA ALA A 44 0.33 4.74 4.95
C ALA A 44 1.68 4.02 4.83
N LEU A 45 1.68 2.67 4.87
CA LEU A 45 2.90 1.86 4.85
C LEU A 45 3.31 1.37 3.45
N GLY A 46 2.37 1.21 2.52
CA GLY A 46 2.61 0.72 1.15
C GLY A 46 3.77 1.41 0.42
N PRO A 47 3.85 2.75 0.35
CA PRO A 47 4.97 3.41 -0.33
C PRO A 47 6.31 3.22 0.37
N ALA A 48 6.34 2.99 1.69
CA ALA A 48 7.57 2.68 2.42
C ALA A 48 8.18 1.34 1.98
N PHE A 49 7.34 0.33 1.72
CA PHE A 49 7.78 -0.96 1.15
C PHE A 49 8.29 -0.83 -0.29
N GLY A 50 7.71 0.08 -1.08
CA GLY A 50 8.14 0.35 -2.44
C GLY A 50 9.45 1.14 -2.54
N ALA A 51 9.69 2.04 -1.58
CA ALA A 51 10.90 2.85 -1.50
C ALA A 51 12.09 2.11 -0.85
N GLY A 52 11.82 1.11 -0.01
CA GLY A 52 12.84 0.31 0.67
C GLY A 52 13.57 -0.69 -0.22
N TRP A 53 13.14 -0.88 -1.47
CA TRP A 53 13.87 -1.71 -2.43
C TRP A 53 14.92 -0.85 -3.13
N PRO A 54 16.21 -0.89 -2.72
CA PRO A 54 17.25 -0.17 -3.44
C PRO A 54 17.23 -0.70 -4.87
N LYS A 55 17.01 0.23 -5.81
CA LYS A 55 17.17 -0.05 -7.23
C LYS A 55 18.65 -0.34 -7.46
N ARG A 56 19.01 -1.60 -7.28
CA ARG A 56 20.29 -2.15 -7.69
C ARG A 56 20.27 -2.12 -9.22
N GLU A 57 21.05 -1.17 -9.71
CA GLU A 57 21.53 -0.96 -11.07
C GLU A 57 21.98 -2.27 -11.74
#